data_AF-A0A438CJU5-F1
#
_entry.id   AF-A0A438CJU5-F1
#
_cell.length_a   1.000
_cell.length_b   1.000
_cell.length_c   1.000
_cell.angle_alpha   90.00
_cell.angle_beta   90.00
_cell.angle_gamma   90.00
#
_symmetry.space_group_name_H-M   'P 1'
#
loop_
_entity.id
_entity.type
_entity.pdbx_description
1 polymer ?
#
loop_
_entity_poly.entity_id
_entity_poly.type
_entity_poly.pdbx_seq_one_letter_code
_entity_poly.pdbx_strand_id
1 'polypeptide(L)'
;MISNSFLMHLNLSHNLLVDLQQPFSNLPPYLSTLDLHSNLLHGRIPTPPQFSSYVDYSNNSFLSSIPDDIGTYMSFTVFFSVSKNNISGIIPASIFSATYLQVLDLSNNALSGGIPSCLIENEALAVLNLRRNMFSGILSGNFPGNCNLQTLDLNGNLLEGTIPESVANYKELEVLNLGNNHIDDNFPCWLKNMSSLRVLVLRANRFHGPIGCPNSNSTWAKLQIVDLSYNNFSGKLPAKAFLTWKAMMASEDGVQSKLNHMQFKVLEMSELYYQDAVTVTSQGQEMELVKVLTLFTSIDFSFNTFEGQIPEEMGNFTSLYVLNLSGNGFTGQIPSSIGQLTQLESLDLSRNHLRGRSPESLICDTVGNRDLASSVVQEMGGKATTNMLIEFFQGFSITKTKEERVVEEELTEFGGGECSSGAEGCVRPRHLEKP
;
A
#
# COMPACT_ATOMS: atom_id res chain seq x y z
N MET A 1 -13.11 15.09 35.48
CA MET A 1 -11.88 15.76 35.99
C MET A 1 -10.85 14.74 36.43
N ILE A 2 -9.71 14.67 35.74
CA ILE A 2 -8.48 14.10 36.29
C ILE A 2 -7.76 15.28 36.93
N SER A 3 -7.99 15.52 38.22
CA SER A 3 -7.38 16.65 38.96
C SER A 3 -5.95 16.35 39.41
N ASN A 4 -5.28 15.37 38.80
CA ASN A 4 -3.93 14.97 39.18
C ASN A 4 -2.90 15.76 38.36
N SER A 5 -2.28 16.74 39.00
CA SER A 5 -1.23 17.57 38.42
C SER A 5 0.05 16.81 38.06
N PHE A 6 0.21 15.54 38.46
CA PHE A 6 1.40 14.72 38.19
C PHE A 6 1.17 13.66 37.11
N LEU A 7 -0.01 13.61 36.49
CA LEU A 7 -0.27 12.61 35.47
C LEU A 7 0.55 12.90 34.21
N MET A 8 1.46 11.98 33.86
CA MET A 8 2.32 12.08 32.67
C MET A 8 1.79 11.29 31.48
N HIS A 9 1.01 10.23 31.73
CA HIS A 9 0.44 9.39 30.68
C HIS A 9 -1.06 9.22 30.91
N LEU A 10 -1.86 9.62 29.93
CA LEU A 10 -3.30 9.41 29.92
C LEU A 10 -3.66 8.63 28.66
N ASN A 11 -4.07 7.39 28.85
CA ASN A 11 -4.60 6.56 27.78
C ASN A 11 -6.06 6.22 28.10
N LEU A 12 -6.97 6.69 27.24
CA LEU A 12 -8.40 6.42 27.27
C LEU A 12 -8.88 5.76 25.97
N SER A 13 -7.97 5.20 25.17
CA SER A 13 -8.31 4.65 23.86
C SER A 13 -9.13 3.37 23.94
N HIS A 14 -9.78 3.01 22.83
CA HIS A 14 -10.63 1.82 22.72
C HIS A 14 -11.78 1.77 23.74
N ASN A 15 -12.46 2.90 23.91
CA ASN A 15 -13.62 3.01 24.77
C ASN A 15 -14.83 3.53 23.97
N LEU A 16 -15.94 3.77 24.65
CA LEU A 16 -17.17 4.33 24.08
C LEU A 16 -17.41 5.76 24.61
N LEU A 17 -16.35 6.51 24.87
CA LEU A 17 -16.47 7.88 25.35
C LEU A 17 -17.09 8.75 24.26
N VAL A 18 -18.18 9.43 24.57
CA VAL A 18 -18.91 10.31 23.63
C VAL A 18 -18.53 11.78 23.78
N ASP A 19 -18.13 12.19 24.99
CA ASP A 19 -17.90 13.58 25.33
C ASP A 19 -16.71 13.77 26.24
N LEU A 20 -16.16 14.97 26.12
CA LEU A 20 -15.06 15.50 26.88
C LEU A 20 -15.57 16.67 27.72
N GLN A 21 -15.44 16.59 29.05
CA GLN A 21 -15.97 17.62 29.96
C GLN A 21 -15.36 19.00 29.64
N GLN A 22 -16.16 19.94 29.15
CA GLN A 22 -15.71 21.29 28.83
C GLN A 22 -15.59 22.18 30.08
N PRO A 23 -14.64 23.13 30.12
CA PRO A 23 -13.59 23.36 29.12
C PRO A 23 -12.45 22.34 29.26
N PHE A 24 -11.96 21.83 28.13
CA PHE A 24 -10.84 20.88 28.10
C PHE A 24 -9.47 21.53 28.34
N SER A 25 -9.44 22.82 28.66
CA SER A 25 -8.25 23.65 28.89
C SER A 25 -7.46 23.30 30.16
N ASN A 26 -7.91 22.32 30.94
CA ASN A 26 -7.33 21.97 32.24
C ASN A 26 -6.66 20.58 32.24
N LEU A 27 -6.14 20.14 31.09
CA LEU A 27 -5.28 18.96 31.06
C LEU A 27 -4.02 19.22 31.92
N PRO A 28 -3.49 18.19 32.63
CA PRO A 28 -2.29 18.35 33.43
C PRO A 28 -1.15 18.93 32.59
N PRO A 29 -0.44 19.97 33.05
CA PRO A 29 0.59 20.62 32.26
C PRO A 29 1.74 19.66 31.93
N TYR A 30 2.00 18.68 32.79
CA TYR A 30 3.07 17.69 32.61
C TYR A 30 2.66 16.46 31.81
N LEU A 31 1.49 16.48 31.17
CA LEU A 31 1.02 15.35 30.38
C LEU A 31 1.91 15.18 29.14
N SER A 32 2.72 14.12 29.13
CA SER A 32 3.63 13.76 28.05
C SER A 32 2.93 12.91 26.98
N THR A 33 2.00 12.04 27.40
CA THR A 33 1.25 11.17 26.50
C THR A 33 -0.25 11.38 26.70
N LEU A 34 -0.95 11.70 25.62
CA LEU A 34 -2.41 11.77 25.57
C LEU A 34 -2.92 10.89 24.43
N ASP A 35 -3.52 9.77 24.78
CA ASP A 35 -4.13 8.84 23.83
C ASP A 35 -5.64 8.79 24.06
N LEU A 36 -6.41 9.30 23.10
CA LEU A 36 -7.88 9.32 23.09
C LEU A 36 -8.45 8.51 21.91
N HIS A 37 -7.63 7.74 21.21
CA HIS A 37 -8.03 7.16 19.94
C HIS A 37 -9.11 6.08 20.08
N SER A 38 -9.85 5.78 19.00
CA SER A 38 -10.90 4.75 19.01
C SER A 38 -11.95 4.97 20.10
N ASN A 39 -12.62 6.12 20.04
CA ASN A 39 -13.77 6.48 20.88
C ASN A 39 -14.91 7.04 20.00
N LEU A 40 -15.94 7.62 20.63
CA LEU A 40 -17.06 8.29 19.96
C LEU A 40 -17.03 9.82 20.22
N LEU A 41 -15.86 10.38 20.51
CA LEU A 41 -15.71 11.79 20.87
C LEU A 41 -16.07 12.68 19.68
N HIS A 42 -16.81 13.75 19.94
CA HIS A 42 -17.26 14.66 18.90
C HIS A 42 -16.98 16.12 19.26
N GLY A 43 -17.35 17.04 18.36
CA GLY A 43 -17.12 18.47 18.53
C GLY A 43 -15.74 18.91 18.07
N ARG A 44 -15.09 19.79 18.85
CA ARG A 44 -13.78 20.36 18.52
C ARG A 44 -12.65 19.49 19.05
N ILE A 45 -11.55 19.39 18.29
CA ILE A 45 -10.35 18.73 18.79
C ILE A 45 -9.81 19.50 20.01
N PRO A 46 -9.45 18.82 21.11
CA PRO A 46 -8.83 19.46 22.25
C PRO A 46 -7.45 20.03 21.90
N THR A 47 -7.11 21.17 22.50
CA THR A 47 -5.74 21.69 22.44
C THR A 47 -4.78 20.68 23.09
N PRO A 48 -3.71 20.27 22.40
CA PRO A 48 -2.67 19.42 22.97
C PRO A 48 -2.07 20.02 24.25
N PRO A 49 -1.69 19.19 25.24
CA PRO A 49 -0.86 19.66 26.36
C PRO A 49 0.48 20.20 25.84
N GLN A 50 0.93 21.33 26.37
CA GLN A 50 2.09 22.05 25.84
C GLN A 50 3.41 21.26 25.86
N PHE A 51 3.55 20.27 26.74
CA PHE A 51 4.74 19.42 26.87
C PHE A 51 4.50 17.98 26.40
N SER A 52 3.41 17.74 25.67
CA SER A 52 3.09 16.41 25.15
C SER A 52 4.03 16.01 24.00
N SER A 53 4.62 14.83 24.12
CA SER A 53 5.43 14.19 23.08
C SER A 53 4.59 13.28 22.18
N TYR A 54 3.49 12.74 22.70
CA TYR A 54 2.59 11.84 21.99
C TYR A 54 1.14 12.27 22.18
N VAL A 55 0.44 12.55 21.08
CA VAL A 55 -0.95 12.96 21.07
C VAL A 55 -1.69 12.22 19.97
N ASP A 56 -2.65 11.37 20.35
CA ASP A 56 -3.49 10.61 19.42
C ASP A 56 -4.97 10.86 19.67
N TYR A 57 -5.62 11.50 18.71
CA TYR A 57 -7.06 11.79 18.67
C TYR A 57 -7.79 10.98 17.57
N SER A 58 -7.12 9.99 16.98
CA SER A 58 -7.63 9.30 15.80
C SER A 58 -8.87 8.44 16.07
N ASN A 59 -9.60 8.10 15.01
CA ASN A 59 -10.76 7.22 15.05
C ASN A 59 -11.82 7.70 16.07
N ASN A 60 -12.33 8.90 15.84
CA ASN A 60 -13.36 9.58 16.62
C ASN A 60 -14.34 10.28 15.64
N SER A 61 -15.19 11.18 16.14
CA SER A 61 -16.19 11.95 15.37
C SER A 61 -15.98 13.47 15.48
N PHE A 62 -14.73 13.94 15.58
CA PHE A 62 -14.43 15.37 15.60
C PHE A 62 -14.79 16.03 14.25
N LEU A 63 -15.43 17.20 14.30
CA LEU A 63 -16.03 17.88 13.13
C LEU A 63 -15.47 19.30 12.90
N SER A 64 -14.50 19.72 13.71
CA SER A 64 -13.89 21.05 13.67
C SER A 64 -12.73 21.13 12.69
N SER A 65 -12.32 22.35 12.32
CA SER A 65 -10.98 22.56 11.77
C SER A 65 -9.89 22.40 12.83
N ILE A 66 -8.67 22.16 12.36
CA ILE A 66 -7.47 22.24 13.20
C ILE A 66 -7.30 23.71 13.65
N PRO A 67 -7.12 24.01 14.94
CA PRO A 67 -6.92 25.37 15.43
C PRO A 67 -5.72 26.07 14.78
N ASP A 68 -5.86 27.35 14.45
CA ASP A 68 -4.82 28.13 13.78
C ASP A 68 -3.52 28.22 14.56
N ASP A 69 -3.56 28.10 15.89
CA ASP A 69 -2.44 28.18 16.83
C ASP A 69 -1.93 26.81 17.29
N ILE A 70 -2.40 25.70 16.70
CA ILE A 70 -2.09 24.33 17.15
C ILE A 70 -0.60 24.07 17.33
N GLY A 71 0.25 24.60 16.43
CA GLY A 71 1.67 24.34 16.47
C GLY A 71 2.38 24.97 17.67
N THR A 72 1.80 25.99 18.31
CA THR A 72 2.35 26.58 19.54
C THR A 72 2.27 25.65 20.74
N TYR A 73 1.39 24.64 20.69
CA TYR A 73 1.26 23.60 21.71
C TYR A 73 2.05 22.33 21.36
N MET A 74 2.59 22.24 20.14
CA MET A 74 3.25 21.04 19.62
C MET A 74 4.77 21.19 19.53
N SER A 75 5.36 22.16 20.22
CA SER A 75 6.80 22.39 20.20
C SER A 75 7.63 21.24 20.79
N PHE A 76 7.02 20.30 21.52
CA PHE A 76 7.67 19.07 22.02
C PHE A 76 7.06 17.80 21.44
N THR A 77 6.07 17.94 20.56
CA THR A 77 5.32 16.80 20.02
C THR A 77 6.14 16.09 18.97
N VAL A 78 6.26 14.77 19.14
CA VAL A 78 6.95 13.86 18.22
C VAL A 78 5.94 13.09 17.39
N PHE A 79 4.80 12.76 17.98
CA PHE A 79 3.69 12.07 17.31
C PHE A 79 2.40 12.85 17.48
N PHE A 80 1.77 13.19 16.35
CA PHE A 80 0.45 13.80 16.32
C PHE A 80 -0.44 13.09 15.30
N SER A 81 -1.57 12.56 15.76
CA SER A 81 -2.57 11.93 14.90
C SER A 81 -3.97 12.45 15.19
N VAL A 82 -4.69 12.83 14.13
CA VAL A 82 -6.13 13.12 14.16
C VAL A 82 -6.87 12.32 13.09
N SER A 83 -6.27 11.23 12.62
CA SER A 83 -6.78 10.46 11.49
C SER A 83 -8.15 9.83 11.75
N LYS A 84 -8.90 9.48 10.70
CA LYS A 84 -10.22 8.85 10.81
C LYS A 84 -11.18 9.68 11.69
N ASN A 85 -11.29 10.95 11.36
CA ASN A 85 -12.27 11.88 11.93
C ASN A 85 -13.02 12.56 10.78
N ASN A 86 -13.73 13.65 11.08
CA ASN A 86 -14.49 14.41 10.09
C ASN A 86 -14.02 15.88 10.06
N ILE A 87 -12.72 16.09 10.30
CA ILE A 87 -12.05 17.40 10.40
C ILE A 87 -11.97 18.05 9.02
N SER A 88 -12.30 19.34 8.93
CA SER A 88 -12.29 20.09 7.68
C SER A 88 -11.41 21.34 7.75
N GLY A 89 -11.36 22.15 6.69
CA GLY A 89 -10.51 23.35 6.62
C GLY A 89 -9.13 23.03 6.05
N ILE A 90 -8.11 23.81 6.44
CA ILE A 90 -6.74 23.71 5.93
C ILE A 90 -5.77 23.25 7.03
N ILE A 91 -4.56 22.82 6.65
CA ILE A 91 -3.48 22.67 7.63
C ILE A 91 -2.98 24.08 7.99
N PRO A 92 -3.03 24.49 9.27
CA PRO A 92 -2.64 25.83 9.68
C PRO A 92 -1.12 26.03 9.58
N ALA A 93 -0.70 27.24 9.20
CA ALA A 93 0.73 27.57 9.05
C ALA A 93 1.52 27.45 10.36
N SER A 94 0.85 27.56 11.52
CA SER A 94 1.50 27.38 12.82
C SER A 94 2.11 25.99 13.00
N ILE A 95 1.72 24.98 12.20
CA ILE A 95 2.32 23.64 12.22
C ILE A 95 3.85 23.69 12.10
N PHE A 96 4.40 24.75 11.48
CA PHE A 96 5.83 25.03 11.43
C PHE A 96 6.52 25.10 12.81
N SER A 97 5.80 25.47 13.86
CA SER A 97 6.32 25.53 15.23
C SER A 97 6.55 24.16 15.87
N ALA A 98 6.09 23.07 15.24
CA ALA A 98 6.29 21.70 15.71
C ALA A 98 7.63 21.13 15.19
N THR A 99 8.75 21.67 15.69
CA THR A 99 10.10 21.37 15.18
C THR A 99 10.62 19.97 15.49
N TYR A 100 9.99 19.23 16.41
CA TYR A 100 10.35 17.86 16.79
C TYR A 100 9.42 16.81 16.20
N LEU A 101 8.45 17.23 15.40
CA LEU A 101 7.42 16.34 14.86
C LEU A 101 8.05 15.32 13.90
N GLN A 102 7.94 14.05 14.25
CA GLN A 102 8.43 12.93 13.44
C GLN A 102 7.30 12.22 12.72
N VAL A 103 6.11 12.15 13.34
CA VAL A 103 4.92 11.51 12.76
C VAL A 103 3.76 12.49 12.76
N LEU A 104 3.24 12.77 11.57
CA LEU A 104 2.03 13.55 11.36
C LEU A 104 1.03 12.71 10.55
N ASP A 105 -0.04 12.27 11.19
CA ASP A 105 -1.13 11.51 10.54
C ASP A 105 -2.45 12.29 10.60
N LEU A 106 -2.83 12.86 9.45
CA LEU A 106 -4.07 13.60 9.25
C LEU A 106 -5.04 12.82 8.34
N SER A 107 -4.77 11.55 8.08
CA SER A 107 -5.49 10.76 7.07
C SER A 107 -6.98 10.57 7.35
N ASN A 108 -7.75 10.29 6.31
CA ASN A 108 -9.18 9.99 6.39
C ASN A 108 -9.95 11.09 7.12
N ASN A 109 -9.90 12.30 6.56
CA ASN A 109 -10.60 13.50 7.04
C ASN A 109 -11.17 14.26 5.82
N ALA A 110 -11.65 15.48 6.05
CA ALA A 110 -12.14 16.39 5.02
C ALA A 110 -11.25 17.65 4.90
N LEU A 111 -9.94 17.53 5.18
CA LEU A 111 -8.98 18.63 5.04
C LEU A 111 -8.79 19.00 3.57
N SER A 112 -8.48 20.26 3.30
CA SER A 112 -8.47 20.86 1.97
C SER A 112 -7.35 21.90 1.84
N GLY A 113 -7.24 22.53 0.67
CA GLY A 113 -6.19 23.50 0.38
C GLY A 113 -4.88 22.86 -0.08
N GLY A 114 -3.84 23.67 -0.22
CA GLY A 114 -2.49 23.21 -0.57
C GLY A 114 -1.78 22.59 0.64
N ILE A 115 -0.92 21.61 0.40
CA ILE A 115 -0.02 21.06 1.43
C ILE A 115 1.03 22.14 1.73
N PRO A 116 1.16 22.61 2.98
CA PRO A 116 2.20 23.59 3.33
C PRO A 116 3.59 23.07 3.01
N SER A 117 4.39 23.82 2.26
CA SER A 117 5.74 23.41 1.86
C SER A 117 6.65 23.13 3.06
N CYS A 118 6.38 23.79 4.20
CA CYS A 118 7.13 23.57 5.44
C CYS A 118 7.03 22.15 5.99
N LEU A 119 5.96 21.40 5.68
CA LEU A 119 5.85 19.99 6.07
C LEU A 119 6.79 19.11 5.26
N ILE A 120 7.01 19.47 4.00
CA ILE A 120 7.94 18.82 3.09
C ILE A 120 9.38 19.22 3.43
N GLU A 121 9.60 20.48 3.78
CA GLU A 121 10.90 21.03 4.16
C GLU A 121 11.33 20.66 5.59
N ASN A 122 10.49 19.93 6.35
CA ASN A 122 10.76 19.59 7.74
C ASN A 122 11.83 18.49 7.85
N GLU A 123 12.98 18.83 8.44
CA GLU A 123 14.13 17.92 8.58
C GLU A 123 13.88 16.77 9.58
N ALA A 124 12.99 16.97 10.55
CA ALA A 124 12.69 16.00 11.60
C ALA A 124 11.62 14.97 11.19
N LEU A 125 10.77 15.31 10.22
CA LEU A 125 9.63 14.49 9.84
C LEU A 125 10.06 13.17 9.19
N ALA A 126 9.59 12.07 9.75
CA ALA A 126 9.82 10.71 9.25
C ALA A 126 8.58 10.14 8.55
N VAL A 127 7.38 10.51 8.99
CA VAL A 127 6.10 10.04 8.45
C VAL A 127 5.18 11.23 8.22
N LEU A 128 4.75 11.40 6.96
CA LEU A 128 3.68 12.31 6.58
C LEU A 128 2.55 11.51 5.92
N ASN A 129 1.43 11.36 6.63
CA ASN A 129 0.25 10.68 6.12
C ASN A 129 -0.94 11.65 6.01
N LEU A 130 -1.28 12.00 4.77
CA LEU A 130 -2.35 12.92 4.40
C LEU A 130 -3.43 12.24 3.53
N ARG A 131 -3.41 10.91 3.42
CA ARG A 131 -4.29 10.17 2.50
C ARG A 131 -5.77 10.40 2.80
N ARG A 132 -6.61 10.25 1.77
CA ARG A 132 -8.09 10.32 1.82
C ARG A 132 -8.55 11.63 2.47
N ASN A 133 -8.16 12.73 1.83
CA ASN A 133 -8.56 14.10 2.14
C ASN A 133 -8.96 14.81 0.82
N MET A 134 -9.06 16.14 0.85
CA MET A 134 -9.36 16.99 -0.31
C MET A 134 -8.20 17.96 -0.60
N PHE A 135 -6.95 17.58 -0.33
CA PHE A 135 -5.79 18.43 -0.64
C PHE A 135 -5.64 18.62 -2.13
N SER A 136 -5.40 19.85 -2.58
CA SER A 136 -5.40 20.23 -4.00
C SER A 136 -4.17 21.07 -4.35
N GLY A 137 -3.91 21.22 -5.65
CA GLY A 137 -2.77 21.99 -6.16
C GLY A 137 -1.56 21.10 -6.39
N ILE A 138 -0.39 21.72 -6.56
CA ILE A 138 0.85 21.03 -6.91
C ILE A 138 1.67 20.65 -5.67
N LEU A 139 2.34 19.50 -5.72
CA LEU A 139 3.36 19.16 -4.73
C LEU A 139 4.55 20.11 -4.91
N SER A 140 4.75 21.02 -3.96
CA SER A 140 5.78 22.07 -4.03
C SER A 140 6.54 22.21 -2.72
N GLY A 141 7.77 22.71 -2.80
CA GLY A 141 8.66 22.89 -1.65
C GLY A 141 10.10 22.55 -2.01
N ASN A 142 11.02 22.99 -1.16
CA ASN A 142 12.39 22.50 -1.17
C ASN A 142 12.42 21.14 -0.47
N PHE A 143 13.12 20.16 -1.04
CA PHE A 143 13.26 18.84 -0.44
C PHE A 143 14.70 18.75 0.05
N PRO A 144 14.99 19.20 1.29
CA PRO A 144 16.36 19.31 1.75
C PRO A 144 16.94 17.89 1.95
N GLY A 145 18.18 17.69 1.50
CA GLY A 145 18.78 16.35 1.42
C GLY A 145 19.12 15.70 2.77
N ASN A 146 18.93 16.42 3.88
CA ASN A 146 19.13 15.95 5.26
C ASN A 146 17.84 15.48 5.96
N CYS A 147 16.71 15.40 5.24
CA CYS A 147 15.45 14.89 5.80
C CYS A 147 15.48 13.38 6.07
N ASN A 148 14.80 12.99 7.14
CA ASN A 148 14.64 11.60 7.57
C ASN A 148 13.31 10.97 7.09
N LEU A 149 12.68 11.52 6.06
CA LEU A 149 11.35 11.08 5.61
C LEU A 149 11.42 9.65 5.07
N GLN A 150 10.67 8.76 5.72
CA GLN A 150 10.53 7.33 5.40
C GLN A 150 9.20 7.03 4.72
N THR A 151 8.13 7.71 5.12
CA THR A 151 6.79 7.55 4.54
C THR A 151 6.21 8.88 4.08
N LEU A 152 5.82 8.91 2.80
CA LEU A 152 5.00 9.96 2.21
C LEU A 152 3.75 9.33 1.60
N ASP A 153 2.61 9.46 2.28
CA ASP A 153 1.32 8.99 1.79
C ASP A 153 0.35 10.15 1.54
N LEU A 154 0.11 10.42 0.27
CA LEU A 154 -0.80 11.45 -0.24
C LEU A 154 -1.98 10.84 -1.03
N ASN A 155 -2.23 9.53 -0.88
CA ASN A 155 -3.22 8.81 -1.68
C ASN A 155 -4.64 9.39 -1.53
N GLY A 156 -5.43 9.46 -2.59
CA GLY A 156 -6.84 9.84 -2.47
C GLY A 156 -7.01 11.31 -2.10
N ASN A 157 -6.42 12.17 -2.91
CA ASN A 157 -6.52 13.62 -2.81
C ASN A 157 -6.81 14.20 -4.22
N LEU A 158 -6.70 15.52 -4.36
CA LEU A 158 -6.93 16.27 -5.61
C LEU A 158 -5.63 16.92 -6.13
N LEU A 159 -4.47 16.32 -5.84
CA LEU A 159 -3.17 16.86 -6.24
C LEU A 159 -2.99 16.77 -7.75
N GLU A 160 -2.40 17.80 -8.36
CA GLU A 160 -2.19 17.92 -9.80
C GLU A 160 -0.76 18.33 -10.15
N GLY A 161 -0.48 18.46 -11.45
CA GLY A 161 0.85 18.82 -11.95
C GLY A 161 1.83 17.65 -11.96
N THR A 162 3.12 17.96 -11.90
CA THR A 162 4.23 16.99 -11.96
C THR A 162 4.84 16.76 -10.59
N ILE A 163 5.56 15.65 -10.40
CA ILE A 163 6.30 15.39 -9.17
C ILE A 163 7.66 16.11 -9.21
N PRO A 164 8.01 16.93 -8.21
CA PRO A 164 9.34 17.52 -8.14
C PRO A 164 10.45 16.46 -8.08
N GLU A 165 11.46 16.57 -8.95
CA GLU A 165 12.62 15.67 -8.94
C GLU A 165 13.37 15.69 -7.60
N SER A 166 13.25 16.79 -6.85
CA SER A 166 13.83 16.95 -5.53
C SER A 166 13.28 15.96 -4.49
N VAL A 167 12.14 15.29 -4.73
CA VAL A 167 11.68 14.15 -3.91
C VAL A 167 12.76 13.05 -3.83
N ALA A 168 13.60 12.90 -4.86
CA ALA A 168 14.73 11.97 -4.90
C ALA A 168 15.82 12.24 -3.84
N ASN A 169 15.78 13.40 -3.19
CA ASN A 169 16.71 13.78 -2.12
C ASN A 169 16.45 13.01 -0.83
N TYR A 170 15.25 12.48 -0.60
CA TYR A 170 14.94 11.65 0.56
C TYR A 170 15.51 10.24 0.38
N LYS A 171 16.72 10.02 0.89
CA LYS A 171 17.44 8.75 0.73
C LYS A 171 16.87 7.62 1.58
N GLU A 172 16.18 7.97 2.66
CA GLU A 172 15.55 7.01 3.58
C GLU A 172 14.10 6.69 3.23
N LEU A 173 13.53 7.29 2.17
CA LEU A 173 12.13 7.05 1.81
C LEU A 173 11.91 5.57 1.44
N GLU A 174 11.03 4.91 2.19
CA GLU A 174 10.62 3.53 1.99
C GLU A 174 9.25 3.43 1.32
N VAL A 175 8.35 4.37 1.62
CA VAL A 175 6.97 4.39 1.09
C VAL A 175 6.68 5.70 0.38
N LEU A 176 6.39 5.62 -0.92
CA LEU A 176 5.84 6.71 -1.72
C LEU A 176 4.48 6.31 -2.27
N ASN A 177 3.42 6.89 -1.72
CA ASN A 177 2.04 6.64 -2.15
C ASN A 177 1.37 7.92 -2.63
N LEU A 178 1.23 8.06 -3.94
CA LEU A 178 0.63 9.21 -4.63
C LEU A 178 -0.65 8.81 -5.39
N GLY A 179 -1.17 7.60 -5.17
CA GLY A 179 -2.29 7.07 -5.93
C GLY A 179 -3.59 7.87 -5.75
N ASN A 180 -4.55 7.69 -6.66
CA ASN A 180 -5.86 8.35 -6.62
C ASN A 180 -5.75 9.89 -6.51
N ASN A 181 -5.10 10.51 -7.49
CA ASN A 181 -4.91 11.96 -7.59
C ASN A 181 -5.15 12.41 -9.06
N HIS A 182 -4.72 13.62 -9.41
CA HIS A 182 -4.78 14.20 -10.76
C HIS A 182 -3.39 14.53 -11.31
N ILE A 183 -2.35 13.82 -10.86
CA ILE A 183 -0.96 14.04 -11.28
C ILE A 183 -0.80 13.65 -12.74
N ASP A 184 -0.15 14.50 -13.51
CA ASP A 184 0.11 14.36 -14.95
C ASP A 184 1.60 14.53 -15.19
N ASP A 185 2.30 13.41 -15.33
CA ASP A 185 3.75 13.36 -15.42
C ASP A 185 4.22 12.09 -16.16
N ASN A 186 5.48 12.04 -16.54
CA ASN A 186 6.11 10.79 -16.99
C ASN A 186 6.50 9.91 -15.80
N PHE A 187 6.89 8.67 -16.07
CA PHE A 187 7.47 7.81 -15.03
C PHE A 187 8.69 8.50 -14.36
N PRO A 188 8.69 8.71 -13.03
CA PRO A 188 9.72 9.47 -12.33
C PRO A 188 11.04 8.70 -12.27
N CYS A 189 11.89 8.86 -13.27
CA CYS A 189 13.15 8.12 -13.38
C CYS A 189 14.15 8.45 -12.26
N TRP A 190 14.04 9.62 -11.63
CA TRP A 190 14.87 9.98 -10.48
C TRP A 190 14.67 9.06 -9.26
N LEU A 191 13.58 8.26 -9.21
CA LEU A 191 13.41 7.19 -8.22
C LEU A 191 14.57 6.19 -8.21
N LYS A 192 15.33 6.06 -9.31
CA LYS A 192 16.52 5.19 -9.35
C LYS A 192 17.56 5.54 -8.28
N ASN A 193 17.57 6.80 -7.80
CA ASN A 193 18.51 7.30 -6.81
C ASN A 193 18.05 7.03 -5.36
N MET A 194 16.93 6.32 -5.17
CA MET A 194 16.31 6.03 -3.86
C MET A 194 16.49 4.55 -3.53
N SER A 195 17.58 4.23 -2.83
CA SER A 195 17.98 2.85 -2.50
C SER A 195 17.13 2.18 -1.43
N SER A 196 16.36 2.96 -0.67
CA SER A 196 15.51 2.45 0.42
C SER A 196 14.06 2.19 0.00
N LEU A 197 13.65 2.61 -1.20
CA LEU A 197 12.25 2.54 -1.63
C LEU A 197 11.75 1.09 -1.73
N ARG A 198 10.67 0.81 -1.03
CA ARG A 198 10.00 -0.49 -0.93
C ARG A 198 8.63 -0.47 -1.59
N VAL A 199 7.87 0.59 -1.36
CA VAL A 199 6.50 0.73 -1.84
C VAL A 199 6.39 1.95 -2.74
N LEU A 200 5.93 1.71 -3.97
CA LEU A 200 5.63 2.75 -4.96
C LEU A 200 4.19 2.58 -5.45
N VAL A 201 3.31 3.51 -5.09
CA VAL A 201 1.91 3.51 -5.54
C VAL A 201 1.62 4.81 -6.28
N LEU A 202 1.43 4.71 -7.60
CA LEU A 202 1.10 5.81 -8.51
C LEU A 202 -0.29 5.65 -9.15
N ARG A 203 -1.06 4.63 -8.72
CA ARG A 203 -2.33 4.23 -9.34
C ARG A 203 -3.32 5.37 -9.53
N ALA A 204 -4.22 5.26 -10.50
CA ALA A 204 -5.35 6.18 -10.69
C ALA A 204 -4.90 7.65 -10.73
N ASN A 205 -4.03 7.96 -11.71
CA ASN A 205 -3.53 9.28 -12.03
C ASN A 205 -3.53 9.44 -13.57
N ARG A 206 -2.77 10.40 -14.11
CA ARG A 206 -2.57 10.63 -15.55
C ARG A 206 -1.13 10.37 -15.98
N PHE A 207 -0.38 9.54 -15.25
CA PHE A 207 1.01 9.27 -15.62
C PHE A 207 1.10 8.62 -17.00
N HIS A 208 2.12 8.98 -17.78
CA HIS A 208 2.24 8.53 -19.16
C HIS A 208 3.69 8.22 -19.58
N GLY A 209 3.85 7.74 -20.82
CA GLY A 209 5.15 7.35 -21.37
C GLY A 209 5.65 5.99 -20.87
N PRO A 210 6.87 5.58 -21.26
CA PRO A 210 7.44 4.31 -20.86
C PRO A 210 7.89 4.31 -19.39
N ILE A 211 7.78 3.16 -18.74
CA ILE A 211 8.36 2.95 -17.41
C ILE A 211 9.84 2.55 -17.50
N GLY A 212 10.61 2.93 -16.48
CA GLY A 212 12.04 2.69 -16.40
C GLY A 212 12.91 3.90 -16.78
N CYS A 213 14.22 3.69 -16.73
CA CYS A 213 15.22 4.73 -16.91
C CYS A 213 16.15 4.45 -18.10
N PRO A 214 16.24 5.34 -19.09
CA PRO A 214 17.23 5.23 -20.15
C PRO A 214 18.66 5.25 -19.56
N ASN A 215 19.53 4.36 -20.05
CA ASN A 215 20.97 4.33 -19.76
C ASN A 215 21.37 4.15 -18.28
N SER A 216 20.56 3.47 -17.47
CA SER A 216 20.87 3.19 -16.06
C SER A 216 20.81 1.71 -15.74
N ASN A 217 21.79 1.24 -14.96
CA ASN A 217 21.77 -0.08 -14.29
C ASN A 217 20.90 0.00 -13.02
N SER A 218 19.67 0.51 -13.14
CA SER A 218 18.80 1.00 -12.06
C SER A 218 18.76 0.10 -10.81
N THR A 219 18.80 0.69 -9.62
CA THR A 219 19.11 0.01 -8.34
C THR A 219 17.90 -0.12 -7.39
N TRP A 220 16.70 -0.41 -7.91
CA TRP A 220 15.47 -0.62 -7.10
C TRP A 220 15.44 -1.96 -6.36
N ALA A 221 16.52 -2.27 -5.67
CA ALA A 221 16.74 -3.58 -5.06
C ALA A 221 15.73 -3.93 -3.98
N LYS A 222 15.14 -2.93 -3.30
CA LYS A 222 14.20 -3.12 -2.20
C LYS A 222 12.72 -3.03 -2.59
N LEU A 223 12.38 -2.73 -3.85
CA LEU A 223 10.98 -2.63 -4.26
C LEU A 223 10.27 -3.97 -4.03
N GLN A 224 9.13 -3.90 -3.33
CA GLN A 224 8.28 -5.04 -2.97
C GLN A 224 6.84 -4.85 -3.44
N ILE A 225 6.30 -3.62 -3.39
CA ILE A 225 4.94 -3.31 -3.84
C ILE A 225 5.03 -2.19 -4.86
N VAL A 226 4.59 -2.49 -6.09
CA VAL A 226 4.56 -1.51 -7.17
C VAL A 226 3.17 -1.52 -7.81
N ASP A 227 2.44 -0.42 -7.66
CA ASP A 227 1.11 -0.24 -8.25
C ASP A 227 1.11 1.01 -9.14
N LEU A 228 1.05 0.76 -10.45
CA LEU A 228 0.98 1.76 -11.51
C LEU A 228 -0.38 1.75 -12.22
N SER A 229 -1.36 1.03 -11.67
CA SER A 229 -2.62 0.74 -12.34
C SER A 229 -3.44 1.99 -12.67
N TYR A 230 -4.34 1.91 -13.64
CA TYR A 230 -5.24 3.03 -14.00
C TYR A 230 -4.48 4.33 -14.31
N ASN A 231 -3.54 4.25 -15.24
CA ASN A 231 -2.78 5.38 -15.76
C ASN A 231 -2.75 5.32 -17.29
N ASN A 232 -1.92 6.15 -17.91
CA ASN A 232 -1.73 6.22 -19.35
C ASN A 232 -0.28 5.85 -19.75
N PHE A 233 0.39 5.00 -18.96
CA PHE A 233 1.73 4.50 -19.27
C PHE A 233 1.71 3.67 -20.56
N SER A 234 2.78 3.73 -21.35
CA SER A 234 2.86 3.18 -22.70
C SER A 234 4.19 2.49 -22.99
N GLY A 235 4.33 1.93 -24.19
CA GLY A 235 5.56 1.28 -24.62
C GLY A 235 5.79 -0.10 -23.99
N LYS A 236 6.97 -0.66 -24.20
CA LYS A 236 7.34 -2.01 -23.74
C LYS A 236 7.81 -1.98 -22.29
N LEU A 237 7.51 -3.05 -21.56
CA LEU A 237 8.05 -3.24 -20.21
C LEU A 237 9.60 -3.37 -20.24
N PRO A 238 10.30 -2.73 -19.28
CA PRO A 238 11.76 -2.65 -19.27
C PRO A 238 12.40 -3.93 -18.69
N ALA A 239 12.50 -4.98 -19.50
CA ALA A 239 13.09 -6.29 -19.16
C ALA A 239 14.35 -6.21 -18.27
N LYS A 240 15.31 -5.34 -18.64
CA LYS A 240 16.58 -5.17 -17.92
C LYS A 240 16.41 -4.60 -16.50
N ALA A 241 15.38 -3.77 -16.26
CA ALA A 241 15.13 -3.19 -14.95
C ALA A 241 14.61 -4.24 -13.96
N PHE A 242 13.83 -5.22 -14.43
CA PHE A 242 13.30 -6.29 -13.58
C PHE A 242 14.39 -7.18 -12.96
N LEU A 243 15.56 -7.28 -13.61
CA LEU A 243 16.73 -7.99 -13.06
C LEU A 243 17.32 -7.35 -11.80
N THR A 244 16.87 -6.15 -11.41
CA THR A 244 17.41 -5.41 -10.27
C THR A 244 16.48 -5.33 -9.08
N TRP A 245 15.23 -5.84 -9.18
CA TRP A 245 14.25 -5.84 -8.09
C TRP A 245 14.45 -7.02 -7.13
N LYS A 246 15.56 -6.98 -6.38
CA LYS A 246 16.07 -8.10 -5.56
C LYS A 246 15.10 -8.58 -4.48
N ALA A 247 14.36 -7.68 -3.85
CA ALA A 247 13.38 -8.04 -2.82
C ALA A 247 12.24 -8.93 -3.35
N MET A 248 11.89 -8.85 -4.63
CA MET A 248 10.88 -9.74 -5.24
C MET A 248 11.45 -11.08 -5.73
N MET A 249 12.79 -11.21 -5.78
CA MET A 249 13.49 -12.43 -6.26
C MET A 249 14.04 -13.29 -5.12
N ALA A 250 14.25 -12.71 -3.93
CA ALA A 250 14.89 -13.39 -2.82
C ALA A 250 13.84 -13.99 -1.87
N SER A 251 13.80 -15.31 -1.76
CA SER A 251 13.23 -15.96 -0.58
C SER A 251 14.24 -15.77 0.55
N GLU A 252 14.07 -14.77 1.42
CA GLU A 252 14.98 -14.63 2.57
C GLU A 252 14.97 -15.92 3.41
N ASP A 253 16.15 -16.57 3.45
CA ASP A 253 16.47 -17.65 4.37
C ASP A 253 16.58 -17.09 5.79
N GLY A 254 15.44 -17.02 6.47
CA GLY A 254 15.37 -16.65 7.88
C GLY A 254 13.94 -16.68 8.38
N VAL A 255 13.50 -17.78 8.98
CA VAL A 255 12.15 -17.91 9.58
C VAL A 255 11.87 -16.80 10.63
N GLN A 256 12.91 -16.14 11.16
CA GLN A 256 12.79 -14.95 12.01
C GLN A 256 12.62 -13.61 11.26
N SER A 257 13.09 -13.45 10.01
CA SER A 257 12.90 -12.22 9.21
C SER A 257 11.54 -12.18 8.50
N LYS A 258 10.89 -13.34 8.38
CA LYS A 258 9.63 -13.56 7.67
C LYS A 258 8.39 -12.84 8.23
N LEU A 259 8.44 -12.30 9.45
CA LEU A 259 7.27 -11.64 10.08
C LEU A 259 7.52 -10.15 10.43
N ASN A 260 8.57 -9.55 9.85
CA ASN A 260 8.79 -8.12 10.01
C ASN A 260 7.77 -7.33 9.20
N HIS A 261 7.32 -6.21 9.77
CA HIS A 261 6.47 -5.23 9.09
C HIS A 261 7.17 -3.88 9.06
N MET A 262 6.84 -3.07 8.05
CA MET A 262 7.27 -1.68 8.01
C MET A 262 6.65 -0.94 9.20
N GLN A 263 7.53 -0.36 10.02
CA GLN A 263 7.17 0.40 11.19
C GLN A 263 8.23 1.45 11.46
N PHE A 264 7.78 2.64 11.85
CA PHE A 264 8.65 3.68 12.36
C PHE A 264 8.62 3.66 13.90
N LYS A 265 9.78 3.48 14.53
CA LYS A 265 9.89 3.49 16.00
C LYS A 265 9.80 4.94 16.48
N VAL A 266 8.72 5.27 17.17
CA VAL A 266 8.48 6.59 17.74
C VAL A 266 9.23 6.67 19.05
N LEU A 267 10.30 7.47 19.11
CA LEU A 267 11.24 7.57 20.25
C LEU A 267 12.00 6.26 20.53
N GLU A 268 13.33 6.27 20.33
CA GLU A 268 14.18 5.07 20.40
C GLU A 268 14.12 4.27 21.71
N MET A 269 13.69 4.89 22.82
CA MET A 269 13.54 4.24 24.14
C MET A 269 12.09 3.90 24.54
N SER A 270 11.12 4.04 23.62
CA SER A 270 9.72 3.70 23.88
C SER A 270 9.27 2.45 23.10
N GLU A 271 8.19 1.80 23.55
CA GLU A 271 7.49 0.70 22.85
C GLU A 271 6.41 1.22 21.87
N LEU A 272 6.48 2.49 21.45
CA LEU A 272 5.52 3.10 20.53
C LEU A 272 6.01 3.02 19.08
N TYR A 273 5.12 2.59 18.18
CA TYR A 273 5.41 2.40 16.77
C TYR A 273 4.31 3.00 15.91
N TYR A 274 4.69 3.64 14.82
CA TYR A 274 3.76 3.96 13.72
C TYR A 274 3.81 2.83 12.69
N GLN A 275 2.65 2.38 12.23
CA GLN A 275 2.52 1.31 11.24
C GLN A 275 2.00 1.90 9.94
N ASP A 276 2.79 1.75 8.88
CA ASP A 276 2.36 2.15 7.55
C ASP A 276 1.18 1.29 7.10
N ALA A 277 0.26 1.94 6.39
CA ALA A 277 -0.90 1.31 5.79
C ALA A 277 -1.00 1.69 4.32
N VAL A 278 -0.94 0.71 3.44
CA VAL A 278 -0.96 0.92 1.99
C VAL A 278 -2.20 0.24 1.41
N THR A 279 -2.91 0.94 0.52
CA THR A 279 -4.01 0.34 -0.24
C THR A 279 -3.46 -0.35 -1.49
N VAL A 280 -3.70 -1.66 -1.60
CA VAL A 280 -3.40 -2.46 -2.79
C VAL A 280 -4.70 -2.97 -3.41
N THR A 281 -4.69 -3.29 -4.70
CA THR A 281 -5.84 -3.92 -5.36
C THR A 281 -5.51 -5.38 -5.65
N SER A 282 -6.39 -6.30 -5.27
CA SER A 282 -6.32 -7.70 -5.71
C SER A 282 -7.71 -8.17 -6.11
N GLN A 283 -7.81 -8.86 -7.25
CA GLN A 283 -9.08 -9.37 -7.78
C GLN A 283 -10.19 -8.30 -7.91
N GLY A 284 -9.80 -7.05 -8.18
CA GLY A 284 -10.72 -5.91 -8.28
C GLY A 284 -11.24 -5.38 -6.94
N GLN A 285 -10.74 -5.86 -5.81
CA GLN A 285 -11.04 -5.34 -4.48
C GLN A 285 -9.87 -4.51 -3.94
N GLU A 286 -10.18 -3.32 -3.42
CA GLU A 286 -9.21 -2.53 -2.67
C GLU A 286 -9.04 -3.09 -1.26
N MET A 287 -7.80 -3.35 -0.88
CA MET A 287 -7.42 -3.88 0.43
C MET A 287 -6.45 -2.92 1.10
N GLU A 288 -6.71 -2.61 2.37
CA GLU A 288 -5.80 -1.82 3.18
C GLU A 288 -4.88 -2.75 3.97
N LEU A 289 -3.60 -2.78 3.60
CA LEU A 289 -2.57 -3.54 4.32
C LEU A 289 -2.07 -2.71 5.51
N VAL A 290 -2.75 -2.82 6.64
CA VAL A 290 -2.27 -2.27 7.93
C VAL A 290 -1.18 -3.21 8.46
N LYS A 291 0.03 -2.70 8.73
CA LYS A 291 1.26 -3.49 8.96
C LYS A 291 1.73 -4.16 7.68
N VAL A 292 2.24 -3.36 6.75
CA VAL A 292 2.79 -3.90 5.51
C VAL A 292 3.97 -4.82 5.83
N LEU A 293 3.73 -6.13 5.75
CA LEU A 293 4.75 -7.16 5.94
C LEU A 293 5.84 -6.96 4.89
N THR A 294 7.10 -7.00 5.30
CA THR A 294 8.25 -6.84 4.40
C THR A 294 8.42 -8.02 3.43
N LEU A 295 7.62 -9.09 3.61
CA LEU A 295 7.56 -10.23 2.71
C LEU A 295 6.52 -10.10 1.60
N PHE A 296 5.47 -9.28 1.79
CA PHE A 296 4.40 -9.22 0.80
C PHE A 296 4.91 -8.47 -0.43
N THR A 297 4.82 -9.12 -1.60
CA THR A 297 5.24 -8.52 -2.85
C THR A 297 4.15 -8.57 -3.91
N SER A 298 3.99 -7.45 -4.62
CA SER A 298 2.88 -7.25 -5.55
C SER A 298 3.28 -6.31 -6.69
N ILE A 299 2.86 -6.67 -7.90
CA ILE A 299 2.95 -5.84 -9.09
C ILE A 299 1.55 -5.68 -9.69
N ASP A 300 1.07 -4.44 -9.77
CA ASP A 300 -0.13 -4.09 -10.52
C ASP A 300 0.17 -3.01 -11.56
N PHE A 301 0.16 -3.42 -12.83
CA PHE A 301 0.31 -2.53 -13.99
C PHE A 301 -0.97 -2.47 -14.84
N SER A 302 -2.10 -2.89 -14.27
CA SER A 302 -3.35 -3.02 -15.02
C SER A 302 -3.92 -1.69 -15.51
N PHE A 303 -4.80 -1.75 -16.51
CA PHE A 303 -5.48 -0.58 -17.05
C PHE A 303 -4.53 0.56 -17.43
N ASN A 304 -3.59 0.23 -18.31
CA ASN A 304 -2.63 1.15 -18.93
C ASN A 304 -2.61 0.92 -20.45
N THR A 305 -1.63 1.49 -21.15
CA THR A 305 -1.43 1.32 -22.60
C THR A 305 -0.11 0.60 -22.93
N PHE A 306 0.38 -0.26 -22.03
CA PHE A 306 1.60 -1.03 -22.28
C PHE A 306 1.44 -1.97 -23.48
N GLU A 307 2.52 -2.16 -24.24
CA GLU A 307 2.53 -2.95 -25.46
C GLU A 307 3.75 -3.90 -25.56
N GLY A 308 3.81 -4.69 -26.63
CA GLY A 308 4.86 -5.68 -26.85
C GLY A 308 4.63 -6.98 -26.09
N GLN A 309 5.69 -7.74 -25.86
CA GLN A 309 5.63 -9.02 -25.15
C GLN A 309 5.83 -8.82 -23.65
N ILE A 310 5.24 -9.69 -22.84
CA ILE A 310 5.58 -9.80 -21.42
C ILE A 310 7.03 -10.31 -21.33
N PRO A 311 7.96 -9.61 -20.65
CA PRO A 311 9.35 -10.04 -20.55
C PRO A 311 9.54 -11.36 -19.80
N GLU A 312 10.44 -12.23 -20.28
CA GLU A 312 10.75 -13.50 -19.60
C GLU A 312 11.33 -13.28 -18.20
N GLU A 313 12.03 -12.15 -17.99
CA GLU A 313 12.67 -11.76 -16.73
C GLU A 313 11.68 -11.60 -15.58
N MET A 314 10.39 -11.35 -15.86
CA MET A 314 9.36 -11.32 -14.82
C MET A 314 9.21 -12.67 -14.10
N GLY A 315 9.60 -13.79 -14.74
CA GLY A 315 9.63 -15.10 -14.12
C GLY A 315 10.66 -15.25 -12.99
N ASN A 316 11.60 -14.31 -12.85
CA ASN A 316 12.58 -14.32 -11.76
C ASN A 316 11.98 -13.86 -10.42
N PHE A 317 10.78 -13.28 -10.40
CA PHE A 317 10.14 -12.77 -9.18
C PHE A 317 9.54 -13.89 -8.34
N THR A 318 10.35 -14.87 -7.94
CA THR A 318 9.92 -16.09 -7.24
C THR A 318 9.21 -15.83 -5.91
N SER A 319 9.33 -14.63 -5.33
CA SER A 319 8.64 -14.23 -4.10
C SER A 319 7.33 -13.46 -4.35
N LEU A 320 6.94 -13.24 -5.62
CA LEU A 320 5.76 -12.47 -6.03
C LEU A 320 4.45 -13.17 -5.65
N TYR A 321 3.59 -12.48 -4.90
CA TYR A 321 2.26 -12.97 -4.53
C TYR A 321 1.18 -12.58 -5.53
N VAL A 322 1.25 -11.34 -6.03
CA VAL A 322 0.23 -10.77 -6.92
C VAL A 322 0.88 -10.20 -8.17
N LEU A 323 0.40 -10.64 -9.34
CA LEU A 323 0.75 -10.09 -10.64
C LEU A 323 -0.51 -9.74 -11.43
N ASN A 324 -0.74 -8.44 -11.66
CA ASN A 324 -1.84 -7.95 -12.47
C ASN A 324 -1.33 -7.12 -13.65
N LEU A 325 -1.50 -7.64 -14.87
CA LEU A 325 -1.15 -6.98 -16.13
C LEU A 325 -2.39 -6.75 -17.00
N SER A 326 -3.58 -6.88 -16.43
CA SER A 326 -4.84 -6.84 -17.19
C SER A 326 -5.14 -5.49 -17.82
N GLY A 327 -5.95 -5.47 -18.88
CA GLY A 327 -6.39 -4.21 -19.50
C GLY A 327 -5.26 -3.41 -20.12
N ASN A 328 -4.39 -4.08 -20.89
CA ASN A 328 -3.25 -3.49 -21.59
C ASN A 328 -3.23 -3.93 -23.07
N GLY A 329 -2.18 -3.56 -23.79
CA GLY A 329 -1.91 -3.93 -25.18
C GLY A 329 -0.90 -5.08 -25.36
N PHE A 330 -0.67 -5.93 -24.35
CA PHE A 330 0.33 -7.01 -24.46
C PHE A 330 0.00 -8.01 -25.57
N THR A 331 1.02 -8.47 -26.28
CA THR A 331 0.97 -9.36 -27.44
C THR A 331 1.95 -10.53 -27.27
N GLY A 332 1.92 -11.49 -28.19
CA GLY A 332 2.81 -12.67 -28.12
C GLY A 332 2.31 -13.72 -27.14
N GLN A 333 3.19 -14.64 -26.75
CA GLN A 333 2.86 -15.73 -25.82
C GLN A 333 3.12 -15.31 -24.38
N ILE A 334 2.44 -15.96 -23.44
CA ILE A 334 2.78 -15.87 -22.02
C ILE A 334 4.12 -16.60 -21.84
N PRO A 335 5.18 -15.95 -21.29
CA PRO A 335 6.46 -16.61 -21.05
C PRO A 335 6.30 -17.85 -20.17
N SER A 336 6.96 -18.95 -20.52
CA SER A 336 6.96 -20.16 -19.69
C SER A 336 7.62 -19.93 -18.33
N SER A 337 8.51 -18.93 -18.23
CA SER A 337 9.14 -18.50 -16.98
C SER A 337 8.15 -17.99 -15.93
N ILE A 338 6.94 -17.56 -16.31
CA ILE A 338 5.88 -17.22 -15.34
C ILE A 338 5.51 -18.42 -14.46
N GLY A 339 5.69 -19.65 -14.96
CA GLY A 339 5.53 -20.87 -14.15
C GLY A 339 6.58 -21.08 -13.06
N GLN A 340 7.60 -20.23 -12.96
CA GLN A 340 8.63 -20.26 -11.90
C GLN A 340 8.22 -19.44 -10.67
N LEU A 341 7.11 -18.69 -10.75
CA LEU A 341 6.61 -17.84 -9.67
C LEU A 341 5.89 -18.69 -8.61
N THR A 342 6.65 -19.41 -7.79
CA THR A 342 6.11 -20.42 -6.85
C THR A 342 5.32 -19.86 -5.66
N GLN A 343 5.42 -18.56 -5.39
CA GLN A 343 4.63 -17.86 -4.35
C GLN A 343 3.39 -17.16 -4.93
N LEU A 344 3.15 -17.24 -6.24
CA LEU A 344 2.10 -16.47 -6.89
C LEU A 344 0.72 -17.03 -6.55
N GLU A 345 -0.10 -16.20 -5.91
CA GLU A 345 -1.47 -16.54 -5.51
C GLU A 345 -2.51 -15.92 -6.42
N SER A 346 -2.18 -14.78 -7.05
CA SER A 346 -3.08 -14.08 -7.98
C SER A 346 -2.35 -13.66 -9.24
N LEU A 347 -2.87 -14.13 -10.39
CA LEU A 347 -2.40 -13.78 -11.73
C LEU A 347 -3.57 -13.29 -12.59
N ASP A 348 -3.54 -12.04 -13.03
CA ASP A 348 -4.50 -11.51 -14.00
C ASP A 348 -3.80 -10.94 -15.24
N LEU A 349 -4.02 -11.59 -16.38
CA LEU A 349 -3.53 -11.20 -17.70
C LEU A 349 -4.68 -10.85 -18.67
N SER A 350 -5.90 -10.74 -18.16
CA SER A 350 -7.11 -10.55 -18.97
C SER A 350 -7.11 -9.24 -19.74
N ARG A 351 -7.95 -9.11 -20.77
CA ARG A 351 -8.09 -7.89 -21.58
C ARG A 351 -6.74 -7.42 -22.18
N ASN A 352 -6.04 -8.35 -22.84
CA ASN A 352 -4.82 -8.12 -23.62
C ASN A 352 -4.97 -8.78 -25.01
N HIS A 353 -3.93 -8.67 -25.84
CA HIS A 353 -3.85 -9.28 -27.18
C HIS A 353 -2.90 -10.51 -27.20
N LEU A 354 -2.79 -11.21 -26.08
CA LEU A 354 -1.96 -12.41 -25.92
C LEU A 354 -2.48 -13.56 -26.83
N ARG A 355 -1.56 -14.37 -27.34
CA ARG A 355 -1.83 -15.50 -28.26
C ARG A 355 -0.98 -16.71 -27.87
N GLY A 356 -1.31 -17.88 -28.41
CA GLY A 356 -0.58 -19.12 -28.14
C GLY A 356 -1.20 -19.93 -27.00
N ARG A 357 -0.51 -20.99 -26.58
CA ARG A 357 -0.98 -21.86 -25.49
C ARG A 357 -0.56 -21.24 -24.15
N SER A 358 -1.39 -21.42 -23.12
CA SER A 358 -0.96 -21.17 -21.75
C SER A 358 0.19 -22.12 -21.39
N PRO A 359 1.23 -21.65 -20.66
CA PRO A 359 2.25 -22.51 -20.08
C PRO A 359 1.61 -23.67 -19.32
N GLU A 360 2.05 -24.91 -19.59
CA GLU A 360 1.52 -26.11 -18.91
C GLU A 360 1.66 -26.03 -17.38
N SER A 361 2.70 -25.34 -16.90
CA SER A 361 2.93 -25.04 -15.48
C SER A 361 1.81 -24.22 -14.81
N LEU A 362 1.13 -23.34 -15.55
CA LEU A 362 -0.01 -22.57 -15.02
C LEU A 362 -1.30 -23.40 -14.94
N ILE A 363 -1.32 -24.58 -15.57
CA ILE A 363 -2.50 -25.45 -15.64
C ILE A 363 -2.50 -26.46 -14.48
N CYS A 364 -1.36 -26.71 -13.81
CA CYS A 364 -1.20 -27.80 -12.85
C CYS A 364 -1.24 -27.42 -11.35
N ASP A 365 -1.16 -26.15 -10.95
CA ASP A 365 -1.06 -25.75 -9.53
C ASP A 365 -2.39 -25.26 -8.90
N THR A 366 -3.53 -25.82 -9.32
CA THR A 366 -4.84 -25.47 -8.71
C THR A 366 -5.17 -26.21 -7.41
N VAL A 367 -4.27 -27.02 -6.86
CA VAL A 367 -4.55 -27.82 -5.66
C VAL A 367 -3.36 -27.77 -4.69
N GLY A 368 -3.36 -26.78 -3.80
CA GLY A 368 -2.62 -26.91 -2.54
C GLY A 368 -1.94 -25.63 -2.07
N ASN A 369 -2.65 -24.82 -1.28
CA ASN A 369 -2.04 -24.16 -0.12
C ASN A 369 -3.14 -23.63 0.82
N ARG A 370 -3.61 -24.48 1.73
CA ARG A 370 -4.50 -24.08 2.84
C ARG A 370 -3.76 -23.75 4.14
N ASP A 371 -2.44 -23.93 4.18
CA ASP A 371 -1.70 -23.98 5.46
C ASP A 371 -1.03 -22.66 5.90
N LEU A 372 -1.04 -21.60 5.07
CA LEU A 372 -0.56 -20.26 5.49
C LEU A 372 -1.69 -19.34 5.98
N ALA A 373 -2.91 -19.50 5.45
CA ALA A 373 -4.09 -18.77 5.92
C ALA A 373 -4.33 -19.00 7.43
N SER A 374 -4.06 -20.20 7.93
CA SER A 374 -4.27 -20.52 9.35
C SER A 374 -3.23 -19.89 10.29
N SER A 375 -2.01 -19.62 9.80
CA SER A 375 -0.96 -18.98 10.60
C SER A 375 -1.11 -17.45 10.63
N VAL A 376 -1.62 -16.86 9.54
CA VAL A 376 -1.87 -15.41 9.42
C VAL A 376 -3.14 -14.98 10.19
N VAL A 377 -4.14 -15.86 10.29
CA VAL A 377 -5.40 -15.65 11.05
C VAL A 377 -5.17 -15.51 12.56
N GLN A 378 -4.14 -16.15 13.12
CA GLN A 378 -3.94 -16.20 14.57
C GLN A 378 -3.30 -14.90 15.14
N GLU A 379 -2.66 -14.07 14.30
CA GLU A 379 -1.90 -12.89 14.73
C GLU A 379 -2.47 -11.53 14.26
N MET A 380 -3.38 -11.48 13.28
CA MET A 380 -3.99 -10.23 12.80
C MET A 380 -5.12 -9.65 13.69
N GLY A 381 -5.14 -9.99 14.98
CA GLY A 381 -5.92 -9.24 15.98
C GLY A 381 -7.43 -9.14 15.69
N GLY A 382 -8.06 -10.20 15.20
CA GLY A 382 -9.51 -10.37 15.24
C GLY A 382 -10.36 -9.40 14.40
N LYS A 383 -9.82 -8.76 13.35
CA LYS A 383 -10.62 -7.92 12.43
C LYS A 383 -10.59 -8.34 10.95
N ALA A 384 -9.69 -9.22 10.53
CA ALA A 384 -9.88 -9.98 9.30
C ALA A 384 -10.74 -11.21 9.64
N THR A 385 -11.96 -11.29 9.13
CA THR A 385 -12.76 -12.51 9.32
C THR A 385 -12.11 -13.64 8.54
N THR A 386 -12.14 -14.86 9.07
CA THR A 386 -11.64 -16.06 8.39
C THR A 386 -12.26 -16.20 6.99
N ASN A 387 -13.48 -15.70 6.77
CA ASN A 387 -14.13 -15.64 5.46
C ASN A 387 -13.47 -14.66 4.47
N MET A 388 -12.93 -13.53 4.94
CA MET A 388 -12.25 -12.52 4.10
C MET A 388 -10.89 -13.04 3.58
N LEU A 389 -10.23 -13.91 4.35
CA LEU A 389 -9.00 -14.59 3.94
C LEU A 389 -9.26 -15.91 3.21
N ILE A 390 -10.42 -16.53 3.42
CA ILE A 390 -10.89 -17.65 2.59
C ILE A 390 -11.24 -17.12 1.19
N GLU A 391 -11.82 -15.93 1.04
CA GLU A 391 -12.01 -15.26 -0.26
C GLU A 391 -10.68 -14.88 -0.92
N PHE A 392 -9.66 -14.49 -0.15
CA PHE A 392 -8.29 -14.26 -0.62
C PHE A 392 -7.68 -15.50 -1.31
N PHE A 393 -8.08 -16.72 -0.92
CA PHE A 393 -7.56 -17.99 -1.46
C PHE A 393 -8.56 -18.84 -2.27
N GLN A 394 -9.87 -18.55 -2.30
CA GLN A 394 -10.88 -19.39 -2.98
C GLN A 394 -11.39 -18.84 -4.33
N GLY A 395 -10.82 -17.75 -4.84
CA GLY A 395 -11.17 -17.19 -6.14
C GLY A 395 -10.57 -17.90 -7.35
N PHE A 396 -10.49 -19.23 -7.40
CA PHE A 396 -10.24 -19.91 -8.68
C PHE A 396 -11.50 -19.82 -9.54
N SER A 397 -11.59 -18.77 -10.33
CA SER A 397 -12.40 -18.79 -11.53
C SER A 397 -11.66 -18.06 -12.63
N ILE A 398 -11.12 -18.85 -13.56
CA ILE A 398 -10.91 -18.40 -14.93
C ILE A 398 -12.26 -17.84 -15.39
N THR A 399 -12.42 -16.52 -15.41
CA THR A 399 -13.57 -15.91 -16.09
C THR A 399 -13.37 -16.11 -17.58
N LYS A 400 -13.85 -17.23 -18.11
CA LYS A 400 -14.20 -17.34 -19.52
C LYS A 400 -15.27 -16.28 -19.80
N THR A 401 -15.02 -15.47 -20.82
CA THR A 401 -15.92 -14.46 -21.32
C THR A 401 -17.29 -15.06 -21.67
N LYS A 402 -18.35 -14.29 -21.38
CA LYS A 402 -19.74 -14.53 -21.77
C LYS A 402 -19.86 -14.98 -23.24
N GLU A 403 -20.12 -16.27 -23.42
CA GLU A 403 -21.05 -16.81 -24.42
C GLU A 403 -21.40 -18.23 -23.95
N GLU A 404 -22.67 -18.61 -24.13
CA GLU A 404 -23.30 -19.88 -23.74
C GLU A 404 -23.90 -19.92 -22.31
N ARG A 405 -25.05 -19.24 -22.16
CA ARG A 405 -26.21 -19.92 -21.56
C ARG A 405 -26.69 -20.94 -22.58
N VAL A 406 -26.76 -22.21 -22.20
CA VAL A 406 -27.84 -23.19 -22.49
C VAL A 406 -27.33 -24.60 -22.18
N VAL A 407 -28.09 -25.31 -21.33
CA VAL A 407 -28.00 -26.72 -20.88
C VAL A 407 -27.03 -27.04 -19.74
N GLU A 408 -27.44 -26.78 -18.50
CA GLU A 408 -27.20 -27.71 -17.38
C GLU A 408 -28.42 -28.62 -17.29
N GLU A 409 -28.34 -29.81 -17.88
CA GLU A 409 -29.03 -31.02 -17.46
C GLU A 409 -28.38 -32.19 -18.20
N GLU A 410 -28.16 -33.30 -17.49
CA GLU A 410 -27.48 -34.54 -17.90
C GLU A 410 -25.94 -34.57 -17.79
N LEU A 411 -25.43 -35.00 -16.63
CA LEU A 411 -24.79 -36.32 -16.47
C LEU A 411 -24.09 -36.39 -15.09
N THR A 412 -24.88 -36.71 -14.07
CA THR A 412 -24.40 -37.60 -13.00
C THR A 412 -24.30 -39.01 -13.57
N GLU A 413 -23.11 -39.47 -13.95
CA GLU A 413 -22.72 -40.88 -13.86
C GLU A 413 -21.26 -41.10 -14.31
N PHE A 414 -20.59 -42.01 -13.60
CA PHE A 414 -19.21 -42.52 -13.77
C PHE A 414 -18.06 -41.77 -13.08
N GLY A 415 -17.85 -42.17 -11.82
CA GLY A 415 -16.67 -42.98 -11.48
C GLY A 415 -15.40 -42.20 -11.11
N GLY A 416 -15.04 -42.26 -9.83
CA GLY A 416 -13.76 -41.79 -9.33
C GLY A 416 -12.57 -42.47 -10.03
N GLY A 417 -11.52 -41.68 -10.25
CA GLY A 417 -10.22 -42.15 -10.69
C GLY A 417 -9.13 -41.32 -10.01
N GLU A 418 -8.38 -41.94 -9.12
CA GLU A 418 -7.15 -41.40 -8.54
C GLU A 418 -6.09 -41.25 -9.63
N CYS A 419 -5.42 -40.09 -9.68
CA CYS A 419 -4.22 -39.93 -10.50
C CYS A 419 -3.02 -40.55 -9.77
N SER A 420 -2.71 -41.80 -10.10
CA SER A 420 -1.46 -42.46 -9.72
C SER A 420 -0.29 -41.94 -10.53
N SER A 421 0.79 -41.56 -9.83
CA SER A 421 2.11 -41.26 -10.37
C SER A 421 2.66 -42.42 -11.22
N GLY A 422 3.02 -42.18 -12.47
CA GLY A 422 3.72 -43.15 -13.30
C GLY A 422 4.07 -42.59 -14.67
N ALA A 423 5.37 -42.50 -14.95
CA ALA A 423 5.90 -42.24 -16.28
C ALA A 423 5.53 -43.40 -17.23
N GLU A 424 4.84 -43.10 -18.33
CA GLU A 424 5.02 -43.69 -19.68
C GLU A 424 3.91 -43.24 -20.64
N GLY A 425 4.29 -42.80 -21.84
CA GLY A 425 3.49 -42.98 -23.06
C GLY A 425 2.32 -42.04 -23.32
N CYS A 426 2.56 -40.90 -23.98
CA CYS A 426 1.56 -40.24 -24.82
C CYS A 426 1.15 -41.19 -25.98
N VAL A 427 0.06 -41.94 -25.82
CA VAL A 427 -0.57 -42.67 -26.92
C VAL A 427 -1.70 -41.83 -27.50
N ARG A 428 -1.56 -41.43 -28.77
CA ARG A 428 -2.62 -40.82 -29.58
C ARG A 428 -3.84 -41.75 -29.66
N PRO A 429 -5.09 -41.26 -29.53
CA PRO A 429 -6.24 -42.05 -29.94
C PRO A 429 -6.35 -42.11 -31.46
N ARG A 430 -6.46 -43.33 -31.97
CA ARG A 430 -6.78 -43.66 -33.36
C ARG A 430 -8.24 -43.30 -33.69
N HIS A 431 -8.46 -42.94 -34.95
CA HIS A 431 -9.75 -43.02 -35.61
C HIS A 431 -10.47 -44.35 -35.35
N LEU A 432 -11.77 -44.28 -35.02
CA LEU A 432 -12.73 -45.34 -35.30
C LEU A 432 -14.02 -44.71 -35.82
N GLU A 433 -14.39 -45.15 -37.02
CA GLU A 433 -15.62 -44.84 -37.75
C GLU A 433 -16.83 -45.54 -37.11
N LYS A 434 -17.95 -44.79 -37.04
CA LYS A 434 -19.34 -45.18 -37.43
C LYS A 434 -20.06 -46.29 -36.63
N PRO A 435 -21.42 -46.36 -36.68
CA PRO A 435 -22.29 -46.35 -37.89
C PRO A 435 -22.69 -44.98 -38.44
#